data_AF-A0A8T2VYS4-F1
#
_entry.id   AF-A0A8T2VYS4-F1
#
_cell.length_a   1.000
_cell.length_b   1.000
_cell.length_c   1.000
_cell.angle_alpha   90.00
_cell.angle_beta   90.00
_cell.angle_gamma   90.00
#
_symmetry.space_group_name_H-M   'P 1'
#
loop_
_entity.id
_entity.type
_entity.pdbx_description
1 polymer ?
#
loop_
_entity_poly.entity_id
_entity_poly.type
_entity_poly.pdbx_seq_one_letter_code
_entity_poly.pdbx_strand_id
1 'polypeptide(L)'
;MLRRAAESLRKACSSQTITAWRELEANVAVKEIHTKPFLRQAAEKTSTSAAAAAKTPQTSQGLASVPNLIKALGFGGIIPFWAFSPAVAPHLPLNLLGDTVVQNAGLLQVGYGATIISFLGGVHWGLAMTSLTPLKLTGQRYVWSVMPCLTAWPTLAMPLEHAASMQSVLLAFVYLVDRGWFKKGGLPPWYMAMRLPLTVGAVAGLAMTTVSTES
;
A
#
# COMPACT_ATOMS: atom_id res chain seq x y z
N MET A 1 -33.82 -7.19 67.58
CA MET A 1 -34.06 -6.03 66.69
C MET A 1 -33.07 -5.97 65.52
N LEU A 2 -31.76 -6.19 65.73
CA LEU A 2 -30.73 -6.15 64.67
C LEU A 2 -30.92 -7.15 63.52
N ARG A 3 -31.43 -8.37 63.77
CA ARG A 3 -31.70 -9.36 62.71
C ARG A 3 -32.81 -8.92 61.73
N ARG A 4 -33.84 -8.24 62.22
CA ARG A 4 -34.93 -7.72 61.38
C ARG A 4 -34.47 -6.55 60.51
N ALA A 5 -33.56 -5.70 61.02
CA ALA A 5 -32.96 -4.61 60.23
C ALA A 5 -32.05 -5.14 59.10
N ALA A 6 -31.25 -6.18 59.37
CA ALA A 6 -30.39 -6.82 58.38
C ALA A 6 -31.17 -7.51 57.25
N GLU A 7 -32.29 -8.17 57.58
CA GLU A 7 -33.17 -8.79 56.58
C GLU A 7 -33.89 -7.76 55.70
N SER A 8 -34.34 -6.63 56.27
CA SER A 8 -34.93 -5.54 55.50
C SER A 8 -33.93 -4.88 54.55
N LEU A 9 -32.67 -4.68 54.97
CA LEU A 9 -31.60 -4.15 54.11
C LEU A 9 -31.20 -5.13 53.00
N ARG A 10 -31.17 -6.43 53.30
CA ARG A 10 -30.88 -7.48 52.31
C ARG A 10 -31.97 -7.58 51.25
N LYS A 11 -33.25 -7.47 51.65
CA LYS A 11 -34.39 -7.44 50.72
C LYS A 11 -34.39 -6.17 49.87
N ALA A 12 -34.14 -5.00 50.48
CA ALA A 12 -34.03 -3.73 49.76
C ALA A 12 -32.89 -3.74 48.73
N CYS A 13 -31.70 -4.24 49.11
CA CYS A 13 -30.55 -4.40 48.23
C CYS A 13 -30.85 -5.39 47.09
N SER A 14 -31.51 -6.53 47.38
CA SER A 14 -31.88 -7.49 46.33
C SER A 14 -32.91 -6.93 45.34
N SER A 15 -33.88 -6.15 45.81
CA SER A 15 -34.91 -5.54 44.96
C SER A 15 -34.31 -4.49 44.03
N GLN A 16 -33.46 -3.61 44.58
CA GLN A 16 -32.82 -2.52 43.83
C GLN A 16 -31.81 -3.03 42.80
N THR A 17 -31.12 -4.13 43.13
CA THR A 17 -30.18 -4.79 42.20
C THR A 17 -30.94 -5.49 41.07
N ILE A 18 -32.06 -6.15 41.36
CA ILE A 18 -32.88 -6.81 40.33
C ILE A 18 -33.51 -5.79 39.36
N THR A 19 -34.00 -4.64 39.86
CA THR A 19 -34.54 -3.58 38.99
C THR A 19 -33.45 -2.96 38.12
N ALA A 20 -32.26 -2.71 38.69
CA ALA A 20 -31.12 -2.19 37.93
C ALA A 20 -30.65 -3.15 36.83
N TRP A 21 -30.61 -4.46 37.10
CA TRP A 21 -30.29 -5.48 36.08
C TRP A 21 -31.34 -5.55 34.97
N ARG A 22 -32.63 -5.47 35.29
CA ARG A 22 -33.71 -5.47 34.28
C ARG A 22 -33.67 -4.22 33.39
N GLU A 23 -33.36 -3.06 33.95
CA GLU A 23 -33.16 -1.83 33.17
C GLU A 23 -31.93 -1.92 32.26
N LEU A 24 -30.84 -2.51 32.74
CA LEU A 24 -29.64 -2.76 31.93
C LEU A 24 -29.92 -3.72 30.77
N GLU A 25 -30.61 -4.83 31.02
CA GLU A 25 -31.02 -5.78 29.98
C GLU A 25 -31.96 -5.13 28.96
N ALA A 26 -32.94 -4.33 29.41
CA ALA A 26 -33.83 -3.60 28.52
C ALA A 26 -33.07 -2.58 27.66
N ASN A 27 -32.14 -1.82 28.26
CA ASN A 27 -31.33 -0.84 27.54
C ASN A 27 -30.36 -1.50 26.55
N VAL A 28 -29.77 -2.65 26.90
CA VAL A 28 -28.91 -3.43 26.00
C VAL A 28 -29.73 -4.03 24.86
N ALA A 29 -30.91 -4.59 25.13
CA ALA A 29 -31.79 -5.14 24.11
C ALA A 29 -32.31 -4.05 23.15
N VAL A 30 -32.71 -2.88 23.66
CA VAL A 30 -33.12 -1.72 22.85
C VAL A 30 -31.97 -1.23 21.98
N LYS A 31 -30.75 -1.15 22.54
CA LYS A 31 -29.55 -0.76 21.79
C LYS A 31 -29.18 -1.79 20.72
N GLU A 32 -29.32 -3.09 21.00
CA GLU A 32 -29.13 -4.17 20.02
C GLU A 32 -30.16 -4.08 18.88
N ILE A 33 -31.44 -3.89 19.19
CA ILE A 33 -32.53 -3.78 18.21
C ILE A 33 -32.31 -2.58 17.29
N HIS A 34 -31.86 -1.44 17.82
CA HIS A 34 -31.60 -0.25 17.02
C HIS A 34 -30.30 -0.34 16.20
N THR A 35 -29.30 -1.08 16.69
CA THR A 35 -27.98 -1.20 16.02
C THR A 35 -27.97 -2.31 14.95
N LYS A 36 -28.73 -3.38 15.12
CA LYS A 36 -28.87 -4.49 14.14
C LYS A 36 -29.23 -4.04 12.72
N PRO A 37 -30.20 -3.13 12.48
CA PRO A 37 -30.51 -2.65 11.14
C PRO A 37 -29.39 -1.76 10.57
N PHE A 38 -28.71 -0.95 11.39
CA PHE A 38 -27.55 -0.17 10.95
C PHE A 38 -26.37 -1.07 10.56
N LEU A 39 -26.08 -2.11 11.35
CA LEU A 39 -25.04 -3.10 11.03
C LEU A 39 -25.40 -3.94 9.81
N ARG A 40 -26.67 -4.32 9.64
CA ARG A 40 -27.15 -4.98 8.42
C ARG A 40 -27.04 -4.06 7.21
N GLN A 41 -27.42 -2.80 7.30
CA GLN A 41 -27.27 -1.83 6.22
C GLN A 41 -25.81 -1.50 5.93
N ALA A 42 -24.95 -1.45 6.93
CA ALA A 42 -23.51 -1.28 6.75
C ALA A 42 -22.89 -2.53 6.09
N ALA A 43 -23.28 -3.73 6.53
CA ALA A 43 -22.87 -4.99 5.91
C ALA A 43 -23.42 -5.14 4.48
N GLU A 44 -24.64 -4.68 4.22
CA GLU A 44 -25.31 -4.70 2.91
C GLU A 44 -24.74 -3.63 1.97
N LYS A 45 -24.42 -2.43 2.45
CA LYS A 45 -23.68 -1.42 1.68
C LYS A 45 -22.25 -1.87 1.40
N THR A 46 -21.61 -2.54 2.35
CA THR A 46 -20.26 -3.11 2.17
C THR A 46 -20.31 -4.30 1.20
N SER A 47 -21.32 -5.17 1.27
CA SER A 47 -21.47 -6.31 0.37
C SER A 47 -21.95 -5.90 -1.02
N THR A 48 -22.77 -4.86 -1.16
CA THR A 48 -23.22 -4.34 -2.46
C THR A 48 -22.11 -3.51 -3.13
N SER A 49 -21.32 -2.76 -2.37
CA SER A 49 -20.11 -2.07 -2.86
C SER A 49 -19.01 -3.08 -3.22
N ALA A 50 -18.77 -4.10 -2.38
CA ALA A 50 -17.82 -5.17 -2.68
C ALA A 50 -18.28 -6.06 -3.84
N ALA A 51 -19.58 -6.35 -3.97
CA ALA A 51 -20.13 -7.12 -5.09
C ALA A 51 -20.19 -6.30 -6.38
N ALA A 52 -20.44 -4.99 -6.33
CA ALA A 52 -20.36 -4.10 -7.49
C ALA A 52 -18.91 -3.90 -7.96
N ALA A 53 -17.94 -3.81 -7.03
CA ALA A 53 -16.52 -3.82 -7.35
C ALA A 53 -16.05 -5.20 -7.89
N ALA A 54 -16.68 -6.30 -7.46
CA ALA A 54 -16.40 -7.65 -7.96
C ALA A 54 -17.11 -8.01 -9.27
N LYS A 55 -18.16 -7.27 -9.67
CA LYS A 55 -18.96 -7.51 -10.89
C LYS A 55 -18.57 -6.67 -12.10
N THR A 56 -17.37 -6.10 -12.14
CA THR A 56 -16.83 -5.72 -13.46
C THR A 56 -16.27 -6.99 -14.09
N PRO A 57 -16.82 -7.46 -15.22
CA PRO A 57 -16.31 -8.66 -15.87
C PRO A 57 -14.81 -8.45 -16.14
N GLN A 58 -13.97 -9.29 -15.53
CA GLN A 58 -12.52 -9.37 -15.71
C GLN A 58 -12.18 -9.94 -17.10
N THR A 59 -12.89 -9.48 -18.12
CA THR A 59 -12.73 -9.91 -19.50
C THR A 59 -11.90 -8.82 -20.19
N SER A 60 -10.61 -9.09 -20.36
CA SER A 60 -9.66 -8.34 -21.20
C SER A 60 -9.54 -6.81 -20.96
N GLN A 61 -9.28 -6.37 -19.74
CA GLN A 61 -8.89 -4.97 -19.47
C GLN A 61 -7.41 -4.75 -19.86
N GLY A 62 -7.16 -4.41 -21.12
CA GLY A 62 -5.85 -3.94 -21.60
C GLY A 62 -5.55 -2.53 -21.09
N LEU A 63 -4.31 -2.05 -21.24
CA LEU A 63 -3.90 -0.71 -20.75
C LEU A 63 -4.80 0.45 -21.26
N ALA A 64 -5.48 0.23 -22.38
CA ALA A 64 -6.46 1.17 -22.96
C ALA A 64 -7.68 1.43 -22.06
N SER A 65 -8.10 0.48 -21.23
CA SER A 65 -9.28 0.62 -20.36
C SER A 65 -9.00 1.34 -19.05
N VAL A 66 -7.73 1.65 -18.76
CA VAL A 66 -7.32 2.38 -17.55
C VAL A 66 -7.53 3.88 -17.75
N PRO A 67 -8.14 4.60 -16.77
CA PRO A 67 -8.26 6.05 -16.79
C PRO A 67 -6.95 6.77 -17.11
N ASN A 68 -7.01 7.81 -17.94
CA ASN A 68 -5.83 8.56 -18.39
C ASN A 68 -5.03 9.15 -17.22
N LEU A 69 -5.70 9.53 -16.13
CA LEU A 69 -5.04 10.02 -14.93
C LEU A 69 -4.08 8.99 -14.32
N ILE A 70 -4.46 7.71 -14.25
CA ILE A 70 -3.61 6.65 -13.69
C ILE A 70 -2.39 6.42 -14.60
N LYS A 71 -2.59 6.46 -15.91
CA LYS A 71 -1.49 6.37 -16.88
C LYS A 71 -0.53 7.56 -16.74
N ALA A 72 -1.07 8.78 -16.68
CA ALA A 72 -0.28 10.00 -16.52
C ALA A 72 0.52 10.00 -15.20
N LEU A 73 -0.09 9.60 -14.09
CA LEU A 73 0.58 9.48 -12.79
C LEU A 73 1.66 8.39 -12.82
N GLY A 74 1.38 7.25 -13.44
CA GLY A 74 2.36 6.17 -13.60
C GLY A 74 3.57 6.63 -14.41
N PHE A 75 3.36 7.08 -15.65
CA PHE A 75 4.44 7.53 -16.53
C PHE A 75 5.15 8.79 -16.03
N GLY A 76 4.44 9.68 -15.33
CA GLY A 76 5.03 10.83 -14.64
C GLY A 76 6.07 10.41 -13.60
N GLY A 77 5.93 9.22 -13.00
CA GLY A 77 6.90 8.65 -12.08
C GLY A 77 8.26 8.28 -12.72
N ILE A 78 8.37 8.21 -14.05
CA ILE A 78 9.67 8.02 -14.70
C ILE A 78 10.48 9.33 -14.68
N ILE A 79 9.82 10.49 -14.69
CA ILE A 79 10.46 11.80 -14.88
C ILE A 79 11.60 12.04 -13.87
N PRO A 80 11.44 11.80 -12.57
CA PRO A 80 12.52 12.06 -11.61
C PRO A 80 13.75 11.16 -11.79
N PHE A 81 13.59 9.94 -12.31
CA PHE A 81 14.73 9.05 -12.60
C PHE A 81 15.63 9.63 -13.70
N TRP A 82 15.07 10.37 -14.64
CA TRP A 82 15.85 10.98 -15.72
C TRP A 82 16.30 12.39 -15.37
N ALA A 83 15.39 13.20 -14.80
CA ALA A 83 15.67 14.60 -14.47
C ALA A 83 16.82 14.74 -13.45
N PHE A 84 16.93 13.82 -12.48
CA PHE A 84 17.95 13.85 -11.45
C PHE A 84 19.18 12.97 -11.76
N SER A 85 19.25 12.35 -12.95
CA SER A 85 20.48 11.65 -13.34
C SER A 85 21.64 12.66 -13.46
N PRO A 86 22.83 12.41 -12.89
CA PRO A 86 23.99 13.31 -13.01
C PRO A 86 24.37 13.65 -14.46
N ALA A 87 24.07 12.76 -15.40
CA ALA A 87 24.30 12.99 -16.83
C ALA A 87 23.32 14.02 -17.45
N VAL A 88 22.13 14.21 -16.86
CA VAL A 88 21.04 15.02 -17.42
C VAL A 88 20.81 16.28 -16.62
N ALA A 89 20.92 16.21 -15.29
CA ALA A 89 20.60 17.28 -14.36
C ALA A 89 21.31 18.62 -14.66
N PRO A 90 22.60 18.66 -15.07
CA PRO A 90 23.29 19.91 -15.42
C PRO A 90 22.73 20.62 -16.66
N HIS A 91 22.03 19.88 -17.53
CA HIS A 91 21.48 20.41 -18.79
C HIS A 91 20.04 20.92 -18.64
N LEU A 92 19.41 20.67 -17.49
CA LEU A 92 18.05 21.09 -17.19
C LEU A 92 18.09 22.36 -16.33
N PRO A 93 17.09 23.25 -16.39
CA PRO A 93 17.06 24.47 -15.56
C PRO A 93 16.72 24.17 -14.08
N LEU A 94 17.29 23.11 -13.50
CA LEU A 94 17.14 22.73 -12.10
C LEU A 94 17.86 23.69 -11.15
N ASN A 95 18.80 24.48 -11.66
CA ASN A 95 19.44 25.57 -10.92
C ASN A 95 18.43 26.61 -10.41
N LEU A 96 17.28 26.76 -11.08
CA LEU A 96 16.16 27.59 -10.60
C LEU A 96 15.57 27.09 -9.27
N LEU A 97 15.76 25.81 -8.94
CA LEU A 97 15.34 25.20 -7.67
C LEU A 97 16.44 25.30 -6.59
N GLY A 98 17.61 25.83 -6.93
CA GLY A 98 18.77 26.00 -6.06
C GLY A 98 19.96 25.11 -6.45
N ASP A 99 21.18 25.65 -6.34
CA ASP A 99 22.41 24.96 -6.75
C ASP A 99 22.65 23.65 -6.00
N THR A 100 22.19 23.56 -4.75
CA THR A 100 22.22 22.34 -3.93
C THR A 100 21.46 21.18 -4.59
N VAL A 101 20.39 21.47 -5.35
CA VAL A 101 19.60 20.42 -6.05
C VAL A 101 20.43 19.80 -7.16
N VAL A 102 21.12 20.61 -7.96
CA VAL A 102 21.97 20.13 -9.07
C VAL A 102 23.16 19.36 -8.52
N GLN A 103 23.81 19.87 -7.47
CA GLN A 103 24.96 19.21 -6.82
C GLN A 103 24.60 17.85 -6.19
N ASN A 104 23.37 17.71 -5.69
CA ASN A 104 22.90 16.48 -5.03
C ASN A 104 21.94 15.66 -5.91
N ALA A 105 21.87 15.92 -7.21
CA ALA A 105 20.90 15.30 -8.11
C ALA A 105 20.94 13.76 -8.03
N GLY A 106 22.13 13.15 -8.07
CA GLY A 106 22.26 11.70 -7.94
C GLY A 106 21.70 11.13 -6.62
N LEU A 107 21.90 11.83 -5.50
CA LEU A 107 21.32 11.43 -4.21
C LEU A 107 19.79 11.54 -4.21
N LEU A 108 19.24 12.59 -4.84
CA LEU A 108 17.79 12.74 -5.01
C LEU A 108 17.21 11.63 -5.90
N GLN A 109 17.92 11.25 -6.95
CA GLN A 109 17.54 10.16 -7.86
C GLN A 109 17.48 8.82 -7.13
N VAL A 110 18.52 8.46 -6.37
CA VAL A 110 18.58 7.21 -5.60
C VAL A 110 17.61 7.22 -4.41
N GLY A 111 17.42 8.38 -3.77
CA GLY A 111 16.38 8.60 -2.76
C GLY A 111 14.99 8.32 -3.32
N TYR A 112 14.70 8.87 -4.51
CA TYR A 112 13.47 8.60 -5.23
C TYR A 112 13.34 7.12 -5.60
N GLY A 113 14.40 6.49 -6.11
CA GLY A 113 14.41 5.05 -6.39
C GLY A 113 14.05 4.18 -5.19
N ALA A 114 14.61 4.47 -4.01
CA ALA A 114 14.27 3.76 -2.78
C ALA A 114 12.80 3.95 -2.35
N THR A 115 12.25 5.16 -2.49
CA THR A 115 10.83 5.42 -2.20
C THR A 115 9.91 4.67 -3.16
N ILE A 116 10.23 4.63 -4.45
CA ILE A 116 9.47 3.86 -5.43
C ILE A 116 9.52 2.38 -5.10
N ILE A 117 10.71 1.78 -4.91
CA ILE A 117 10.83 0.35 -4.56
C ILE A 117 10.02 0.01 -3.31
N SER A 118 10.03 0.87 -2.29
CA SER A 118 9.24 0.70 -1.07
C SER A 118 7.73 0.76 -1.35
N PHE A 119 7.28 1.71 -2.17
CA PHE A 119 5.89 1.79 -2.62
C PHE A 119 5.46 0.51 -3.35
N LEU A 120 6.31 -0.04 -4.23
CA LEU A 120 6.03 -1.29 -4.94
C LEU A 120 5.85 -2.48 -3.98
N GLY A 121 6.61 -2.52 -2.87
CA GLY A 121 6.38 -3.47 -1.78
C GLY A 121 5.03 -3.25 -1.09
N GLY A 122 4.72 -2.00 -0.74
CA GLY A 122 3.44 -1.61 -0.11
C GLY A 122 2.20 -2.03 -0.91
N VAL A 123 2.26 -2.01 -2.25
CA VAL A 123 1.17 -2.49 -3.12
C VAL A 123 0.79 -3.94 -2.81
N HIS A 124 1.76 -4.81 -2.50
CA HIS A 124 1.48 -6.20 -2.13
C HIS A 124 0.78 -6.33 -0.80
N TRP A 125 1.07 -5.44 0.16
CA TRP A 125 0.34 -5.39 1.41
C TRP A 125 -1.11 -4.99 1.16
N GLY A 126 -1.34 -3.93 0.39
CA GLY A 126 -2.69 -3.46 0.04
C GLY A 126 -3.51 -4.54 -0.68
N LEU A 127 -2.90 -5.27 -1.61
CA LEU A 127 -3.57 -6.36 -2.32
C LEU A 127 -3.78 -7.59 -1.43
N ALA A 128 -2.91 -7.85 -0.44
CA ALA A 128 -3.11 -8.91 0.55
C ALA A 128 -4.32 -8.65 1.46
N MET A 129 -4.67 -7.38 1.70
CA MET A 129 -5.89 -6.99 2.45
C MET A 129 -7.17 -7.20 1.63
N THR A 130 -7.07 -7.39 0.31
CA THR A 130 -8.23 -7.67 -0.54
C THR A 130 -8.46 -9.18 -0.67
N SER A 131 -9.71 -9.58 -0.96
CA SER A 131 -10.08 -10.98 -1.24
C SER A 131 -9.44 -11.57 -2.50
N LEU A 132 -8.59 -10.80 -3.21
CA LEU A 132 -7.89 -11.23 -4.43
C LEU A 132 -6.72 -12.18 -4.16
N THR A 133 -6.28 -12.32 -2.91
CA THR A 133 -5.17 -13.21 -2.55
C THR A 133 -5.70 -14.52 -1.95
N PRO A 134 -5.36 -15.70 -2.52
CA PRO A 134 -5.70 -16.98 -1.90
C PRO A 134 -5.12 -17.07 -0.48
N LEU A 135 -5.92 -17.51 0.50
CA LEU A 135 -5.55 -17.63 1.92
C LEU A 135 -4.18 -18.29 2.16
N LYS A 136 -3.81 -19.28 1.33
CA LYS A 136 -2.52 -20.00 1.42
C LYS A 136 -1.30 -19.14 1.07
N LEU A 137 -1.48 -18.08 0.28
CA LEU A 137 -0.39 -17.22 -0.21
C LEU A 137 -0.31 -15.88 0.53
N THR A 138 -1.27 -15.59 1.40
CA THR A 138 -1.39 -14.32 2.12
C THR A 138 -0.15 -14.02 2.98
N GLY A 139 0.38 -15.01 3.70
CA GLY A 139 1.58 -14.83 4.53
C GLY A 139 2.83 -14.50 3.72
N GLN A 140 3.08 -15.22 2.62
CA GLN A 140 4.21 -14.96 1.73
C GLN A 140 4.14 -13.56 1.10
N ARG A 141 2.92 -13.11 0.78
CA ARG A 141 2.69 -11.78 0.22
C ARG A 141 2.96 -10.65 1.22
N TYR A 142 2.63 -10.85 2.50
CA TYR A 142 2.97 -9.90 3.57
C TYR A 142 4.48 -9.84 3.85
N VAL A 143 5.19 -10.97 3.80
CA VAL A 143 6.66 -10.94 3.90
C VAL A 143 7.24 -10.17 2.71
N TRP A 144 6.75 -10.48 1.50
CA TRP A 144 7.21 -9.83 0.28
C TRP A 144 6.90 -8.33 0.23
N SER A 145 5.86 -7.82 0.90
CA SER A 145 5.60 -6.38 0.89
C SER A 145 6.65 -5.56 1.65
N VAL A 146 7.33 -6.17 2.62
CA VAL A 146 8.35 -5.53 3.45
C VAL A 146 9.75 -5.68 2.86
N MET A 147 10.02 -6.81 2.19
CA MET A 147 11.36 -7.12 1.65
C MET A 147 11.93 -6.02 0.73
N PRO A 148 11.20 -5.47 -0.27
CA PRO A 148 11.70 -4.40 -1.13
C PRO A 148 12.16 -3.16 -0.36
N CYS A 149 11.39 -2.73 0.64
CA CYS A 149 11.72 -1.57 1.48
C CYS A 149 13.01 -1.82 2.30
N LEU A 150 13.11 -2.99 2.94
CA LEU A 150 14.28 -3.38 3.71
C LEU A 150 15.54 -3.52 2.85
N THR A 151 15.41 -3.94 1.59
CA THR A 151 16.53 -4.03 0.66
C THR A 151 16.89 -2.68 0.02
N ALA A 152 15.92 -1.79 -0.16
CA ALA A 152 16.15 -0.48 -0.77
C ALA A 152 16.79 0.51 0.20
N TRP A 153 16.38 0.53 1.47
CA TRP A 153 16.89 1.49 2.46
C TRP A 153 18.43 1.48 2.63
N PRO A 154 19.11 0.32 2.74
CA PRO A 154 20.58 0.27 2.86
C PRO A 154 21.32 0.85 1.65
N THR A 155 20.71 0.85 0.46
CA THR A 155 21.34 1.43 -0.73
C THR A 155 21.57 2.93 -0.61
N LEU A 156 20.80 3.62 0.25
CA LEU A 156 20.97 5.06 0.51
C LEU A 156 22.26 5.38 1.27
N ALA A 157 22.86 4.41 1.94
CA ALA A 157 24.14 4.56 2.63
C ALA A 157 25.34 4.16 1.76
N MET A 158 25.11 3.70 0.53
CA MET A 158 26.16 3.29 -0.41
C MET A 158 26.65 4.48 -1.26
N PRO A 159 27.86 4.39 -1.84
CA PRO A 159 28.28 5.31 -2.90
C PRO A 159 27.28 5.32 -4.06
N LEU A 160 27.14 6.47 -4.72
CA LEU A 160 26.11 6.72 -5.74
C LEU A 160 26.05 5.64 -6.83
N GLU A 161 27.21 5.25 -7.38
CA GLU A 161 27.33 4.19 -8.38
C GLU A 161 26.75 2.85 -7.92
N HIS A 162 27.15 2.44 -6.73
CA HIS A 162 26.75 1.16 -6.14
C HIS A 162 25.26 1.18 -5.79
N ALA A 163 24.79 2.31 -5.27
CA ALA A 163 23.38 2.51 -4.96
C ALA A 163 22.50 2.44 -6.21
N ALA A 164 22.87 3.16 -7.28
CA ALA A 164 22.12 3.17 -8.54
C ALA A 164 22.13 1.80 -9.24
N SER A 165 23.27 1.11 -9.25
CA SER A 165 23.39 -0.25 -9.80
C SER A 165 22.54 -1.25 -9.01
N MET A 166 22.64 -1.25 -7.68
CA MET A 166 21.88 -2.14 -6.82
C MET A 166 20.37 -1.89 -6.93
N GLN A 167 19.94 -0.63 -6.96
CA GLN A 167 18.53 -0.28 -7.14
C GLN A 167 18.00 -0.69 -8.53
N SER A 168 18.82 -0.63 -9.58
CA SER A 168 18.47 -1.11 -10.92
C SER A 168 18.19 -2.61 -10.91
N VAL A 169 19.09 -3.39 -10.31
CA VAL A 169 18.91 -4.84 -10.13
C VAL A 169 17.69 -5.14 -9.28
N LEU A 170 17.49 -4.40 -8.20
CA LEU A 170 16.36 -4.58 -7.29
C LEU A 170 15.02 -4.30 -7.99
N LEU A 171 14.91 -3.22 -8.78
CA LEU A 171 13.71 -2.93 -9.57
C LEU A 171 13.37 -4.05 -10.55
N ALA A 172 14.38 -4.57 -11.26
CA ALA A 172 14.22 -5.71 -12.16
C ALA A 172 13.78 -6.97 -11.40
N PHE A 173 14.38 -7.25 -10.23
CA PHE A 173 14.02 -8.38 -9.39
C PHE A 173 12.59 -8.28 -8.87
N VAL A 174 12.17 -7.11 -8.39
CA VAL A 174 10.79 -6.90 -7.94
C VAL A 174 9.81 -7.08 -9.12
N TYR A 175 10.15 -6.62 -10.33
CA TYR A 175 9.34 -6.90 -11.52
C TYR A 175 9.20 -8.41 -11.81
N LEU A 176 10.29 -9.18 -11.69
CA LEU A 176 10.25 -10.63 -11.90
C LEU A 176 9.35 -11.32 -10.87
N VAL A 177 9.42 -10.91 -9.60
CA VAL A 177 8.54 -11.45 -8.56
C VAL A 177 7.09 -11.06 -8.81
N ASP A 178 6.81 -9.82 -9.20
CA ASP A 178 5.46 -9.38 -9.60
C ASP A 178 4.93 -10.21 -10.78
N ARG A 179 5.79 -10.53 -11.76
CA ARG A 179 5.41 -11.43 -12.87
C ARG A 179 5.08 -12.84 -12.38
N GLY A 180 5.76 -13.33 -11.35
CA GLY A 180 5.43 -14.59 -10.68
C GLY A 180 4.05 -14.55 -10.01
N TRP A 181 3.73 -13.47 -9.31
CA TRP A 181 2.41 -13.25 -8.70
C TRP A 181 1.29 -13.09 -9.73
N PHE A 182 1.57 -12.42 -10.85
CA PHE A 182 0.65 -12.31 -11.98
C PHE A 182 0.28 -13.68 -12.56
N LYS A 183 1.25 -14.57 -12.77
CA LYS A 183 0.98 -15.95 -13.23
C LYS A 183 0.12 -16.76 -12.27
N LYS A 184 0.15 -16.43 -10.97
CA LYS A 184 -0.68 -17.06 -9.92
C LYS A 184 -2.06 -16.40 -9.78
N GLY A 185 -2.41 -15.44 -10.63
CA GLY A 185 -3.69 -14.72 -10.59
C GLY A 185 -3.77 -13.63 -9.50
N GLY A 186 -2.65 -13.26 -8.87
CA GLY A 186 -2.63 -12.31 -7.75
C GLY A 186 -2.54 -10.82 -8.14
N LEU A 187 -2.44 -10.52 -9.44
CA LEU A 187 -2.31 -9.16 -9.98
C LEU A 187 -3.15 -9.00 -11.26
N PRO A 188 -3.77 -7.83 -11.49
CA PRO A 188 -4.54 -7.58 -12.70
C PRO A 188 -3.62 -7.35 -13.93
N PRO A 189 -4.06 -7.70 -15.16
CA PRO A 189 -3.25 -7.58 -16.37
C PRO A 189 -2.76 -6.16 -16.70
N TRP A 190 -3.62 -5.15 -16.48
CA TRP A 190 -3.27 -3.74 -16.76
C TRP A 190 -2.09 -3.25 -15.91
N TYR A 191 -1.96 -3.75 -14.68
CA TYR A 191 -0.87 -3.39 -13.77
C TYR A 191 0.46 -3.88 -14.32
N MET A 192 0.53 -5.13 -14.80
CA MET A 192 1.76 -5.67 -15.41
C MET A 192 2.12 -4.99 -16.72
N ALA A 193 1.13 -4.63 -17.54
CA ALA A 193 1.33 -3.90 -18.79
C ALA A 193 1.91 -2.50 -18.55
N MET A 194 1.47 -1.82 -17.50
CA MET A 194 2.01 -0.52 -17.11
C MET A 194 3.38 -0.66 -16.44
N ARG A 195 3.61 -1.71 -15.64
CA ARG A 195 4.81 -1.83 -14.84
C ARG A 195 6.07 -2.10 -15.65
N LEU A 196 5.99 -2.86 -16.75
CA LEU A 196 7.15 -3.13 -17.60
C LEU A 196 7.83 -1.85 -18.12
N PRO A 197 7.14 -0.91 -18.82
CA PRO A 197 7.78 0.31 -19.30
C PRO A 197 8.24 1.22 -18.16
N LEU A 198 7.54 1.25 -17.01
CA LEU A 198 7.99 2.01 -15.84
C LEU A 198 9.30 1.46 -15.28
N THR A 199 9.41 0.13 -15.11
CA THR A 199 10.63 -0.51 -14.63
C THR A 199 11.77 -0.32 -15.62
N VAL A 200 11.53 -0.50 -16.93
CA VAL A 200 12.56 -0.28 -17.96
C VAL A 200 13.04 1.17 -17.95
N GLY A 201 12.12 2.14 -17.91
CA GLY A 201 12.47 3.56 -17.87
C GLY A 201 13.23 3.97 -16.62
N ALA A 202 12.85 3.43 -15.45
CA ALA A 202 13.56 3.67 -14.19
C ALA A 202 14.97 3.05 -14.19
N VAL A 203 15.09 1.79 -14.62
CA VAL A 203 16.39 1.10 -14.73
C VAL A 203 17.31 1.80 -15.72
N ALA A 204 16.79 2.26 -16.86
CA ALA A 204 17.58 3.02 -17.83
C ALA A 204 18.10 4.35 -17.25
N GLY A 205 17.28 5.09 -16.51
CA GLY A 205 17.72 6.33 -15.84
C GLY A 205 18.78 6.07 -14.77
N LEU A 206 18.65 5.00 -13.99
CA LEU A 206 19.66 4.62 -12.98
C LEU A 206 20.95 4.09 -13.63
N ALA A 207 20.85 3.31 -14.70
CA ALA A 207 22.02 2.81 -15.44
C ALA A 207 22.80 3.94 -16.13
N MET A 208 22.13 4.99 -16.57
CA MET A 208 22.81 6.18 -17.08
C MET A 208 23.69 6.83 -16.01
N THR A 209 23.19 6.89 -14.79
CA THR A 209 23.94 7.41 -13.63
C THR A 209 25.16 6.56 -13.32
N THR A 210 25.05 5.23 -13.34
CA THR A 210 26.21 4.34 -13.10
C THR A 210 27.30 4.60 -14.14
N VAL A 211 26.95 4.68 -15.42
CA VAL A 211 27.93 4.91 -16.50
C VAL A 211 28.57 6.29 -16.40
N SER A 212 27.81 7.33 -16.03
CA SER A 212 28.34 8.70 -15.97
C SER A 212 29.34 8.95 -14.85
N THR A 213 29.39 8.07 -13.85
CA THR A 213 30.30 8.24 -12.71
C THR A 213 31.60 7.46 -12.91
N GLU A 214 31.62 6.47 -13.82
CA GLU A 214 32.81 5.71 -14.19
C GLU A 214 33.73 6.43 -15.19
N SER A 215 33.26 7.52 -15.82
CA SER A 215 33.97 8.32 -16.84
C SER A 215 34.63 9.57 -16.26
#